data_AF-A0A1X6MTS5-F1
#
_entry.id   AF-A0A1X6MTS5-F1
#
_cell.length_a   1.000
_cell.length_b   1.000
_cell.length_c   1.000
_cell.angle_alpha   90.00
_cell.angle_beta   90.00
_cell.angle_gamma   90.00
#
_symmetry.space_group_name_H-M   'P 1'
#
loop_
_entity.id
_entity.type
_entity.pdbx_description
1 polymer ?
#
loop_
_entity_poly.entity_id
_entity_poly.type
_entity_poly.pdbx_seq_one_letter_code
_entity_poly.pdbx_strand_id
1 'polypeptide(L)'
;MAESHSVHLAYETLVLVSKALSRLEVGDVAIAKFGESVDVLHGFDSGPFTDQAGMRIMSAFQERRSMSSATAAGLWQLDIIISDGMCQDHEKLRTVLRKAEEERVMVVFIILDSLHARSSSDSGNANQNSILSMNQVAYKNIDGRLDLHVERYLDSFPFEYYVVLRDVEALPEVLSGTLKQFFERVTEQ
;
A
#
# COMPACT_ATOMS: atom_id res chain seq x y z
N MET A 1 2.86 11.09 3.78
CA MET A 1 2.25 10.81 5.10
C MET A 1 2.80 11.80 6.14
N ALA A 2 2.02 12.79 6.57
CA ALA A 2 2.49 13.89 7.44
C ALA A 2 2.00 13.79 8.90
N GLU A 3 1.29 12.73 9.28
CA GLU A 3 0.65 12.61 10.59
C GLU A 3 1.35 11.56 11.45
N SER A 4 1.95 12.00 12.56
CA SER A 4 2.80 11.16 13.44
C SER A 4 2.08 9.94 14.00
N HIS A 5 0.78 10.07 14.33
CA HIS A 5 -0.02 8.98 14.91
C HIS A 5 -0.32 7.86 13.91
N SER A 6 -0.84 8.21 12.74
CA SER A 6 -1.16 7.26 11.67
C SER A 6 0.09 6.52 11.17
N VAL A 7 1.22 7.21 11.15
CA VAL A 7 2.53 6.65 10.83
C VAL A 7 3.00 5.67 11.91
N HIS A 8 2.86 6.02 13.19
CA HIS A 8 3.25 5.14 14.30
C HIS A 8 2.45 3.83 14.31
N LEU A 9 1.13 3.93 14.16
CA LEU A 9 0.25 2.76 14.20
C LEU A 9 0.45 1.84 12.99
N ALA A 10 0.73 2.41 11.81
CA ALA A 10 1.12 1.63 10.65
C ALA A 10 2.39 0.78 10.93
N TYR A 11 3.36 1.33 11.65
CA TYR A 11 4.57 0.61 12.02
C TYR A 11 4.33 -0.47 13.07
N GLU A 12 3.58 -0.17 14.12
CA GLU A 12 3.23 -1.17 15.14
C GLU A 12 2.51 -2.36 14.50
N THR A 13 1.59 -2.07 13.58
CA THR A 13 0.86 -3.09 12.85
C THR A 13 1.79 -3.92 11.97
N LEU A 14 2.69 -3.28 11.22
CA LEU A 14 3.65 -3.97 10.36
C LEU A 14 4.57 -4.90 11.16
N VAL A 15 5.07 -4.43 12.31
CA VAL A 15 5.89 -5.23 13.24
C VAL A 15 5.09 -6.40 13.79
N LEU A 16 3.84 -6.17 14.19
CA LEU A 16 2.96 -7.21 14.74
C LEU A 16 2.68 -8.30 13.70
N VAL A 17 2.30 -7.92 12.49
CA VAL A 17 2.01 -8.86 11.39
C VAL A 17 3.28 -9.63 10.99
N SER A 18 4.42 -8.96 10.86
CA SER A 18 5.69 -9.61 10.49
C SER A 18 6.15 -10.63 11.53
N LYS A 19 5.96 -10.32 12.82
CA LYS A 19 6.19 -11.26 13.92
C LYS A 19 5.24 -12.45 13.88
N ALA A 20 3.96 -12.21 13.58
CA ALA A 20 2.97 -13.28 13.46
C ALA A 20 3.32 -14.23 12.31
N LEU A 21 3.65 -13.70 11.13
CA LEU A 21 4.07 -14.49 9.97
C LEU A 21 5.34 -15.31 10.26
N SER A 22 6.33 -14.70 10.92
CA SER A 22 7.55 -15.41 11.33
C SER A 22 7.27 -16.55 12.32
N ARG A 23 6.31 -16.37 13.25
CA ARG A 23 5.91 -17.43 14.19
C ARG A 23 5.14 -18.56 13.54
N LEU A 24 4.44 -18.28 12.45
CA LEU A 24 3.72 -19.28 11.67
C LEU A 24 4.67 -20.05 10.73
N GLU A 25 5.94 -19.63 10.63
CA GLU A 25 6.91 -20.16 9.66
C GLU A 25 6.40 -20.06 8.21
N VAL A 26 5.55 -19.07 7.94
CA VAL A 26 4.91 -18.90 6.63
C VAL A 26 5.73 -17.94 5.78
N GLY A 27 6.56 -18.52 4.92
CA GLY A 27 7.30 -17.82 3.88
C GLY A 27 8.29 -16.77 4.40
N ASP A 28 8.93 -16.10 3.45
CA ASP A 28 9.83 -14.97 3.75
C ASP A 28 9.04 -13.66 3.66
N VAL A 29 9.37 -12.70 4.53
CA VAL A 29 8.77 -11.37 4.55
C VAL A 29 9.83 -10.34 4.20
N ALA A 30 9.52 -9.43 3.28
CA ALA A 30 10.32 -8.24 3.01
C ALA A 30 9.52 -6.98 3.33
N ILE A 31 10.21 -5.94 3.78
CA ILE A 31 9.64 -4.64 4.10
C ILE A 31 10.46 -3.57 3.39
N ALA A 32 9.77 -2.73 2.64
CA ALA A 32 10.33 -1.54 2.02
C ALA A 32 9.51 -0.31 2.37
N LYS A 33 10.20 0.83 2.41
CA LYS A 33 9.60 2.17 2.42
C LYS A 33 9.73 2.75 1.02
N PHE A 34 8.72 3.47 0.56
CA PHE A 34 8.74 4.14 -0.74
C PHE A 34 8.24 5.59 -0.65
N GLY A 35 8.62 6.40 -1.65
CA GLY A 35 8.35 7.83 -1.74
C GLY A 35 9.13 8.42 -2.92
N GLU A 36 9.96 9.44 -2.68
CA GLU A 36 10.94 9.91 -3.67
C GLU A 36 11.96 8.81 -4.05
N SER A 37 12.31 7.95 -3.09
CA SER A 37 13.15 6.78 -3.26
C SER A 37 12.50 5.55 -2.64
N VAL A 38 12.98 4.36 -3.04
CA VAL A 38 12.62 3.08 -2.42
C VAL A 38 13.78 2.61 -1.55
N ASP A 39 13.48 2.31 -0.29
CA ASP A 39 14.45 1.86 0.71
C ASP A 39 13.99 0.51 1.29
N VAL A 40 14.79 -0.55 1.09
CA VAL A 40 14.50 -1.88 1.65
C VAL A 40 14.99 -1.91 3.09
N LEU A 41 14.05 -2.03 4.02
CA LEU A 41 14.32 -2.02 5.46
C LEU A 41 14.55 -3.44 6.00
N HIS A 42 13.97 -4.44 5.35
CA HIS A 42 14.16 -5.86 5.60
C HIS A 42 13.99 -6.62 4.29
N GLY A 43 15.04 -7.31 3.83
CA GLY A 43 14.99 -8.12 2.60
C GLY A 43 14.66 -9.59 2.90
N PHE A 44 14.19 -10.34 1.90
CA PHE A 44 13.93 -11.78 2.04
C PHE A 44 15.18 -12.59 2.46
N ASP A 45 16.38 -12.11 2.12
CA ASP A 45 17.67 -12.70 2.49
C ASP A 45 18.15 -12.32 3.90
N SER A 46 17.41 -11.48 4.61
CA SER A 46 17.79 -10.98 5.95
C SER A 46 17.51 -11.96 7.09
N GLY A 47 16.95 -13.14 6.77
CA GLY A 47 16.53 -14.14 7.76
C GLY A 47 15.22 -13.76 8.47
N PRO A 48 14.80 -14.52 9.50
CA PRO A 48 13.52 -14.32 10.18
C PRO A 48 13.35 -12.91 10.78
N PHE A 49 12.11 -12.44 10.84
CA PHE A 49 11.81 -11.15 11.46
C PHE A 49 11.94 -11.22 12.98
N THR A 50 12.99 -10.61 13.52
CA THR A 50 13.30 -10.59 14.97
C THR A 50 12.94 -9.25 15.63
N ASP A 51 12.91 -9.20 16.96
CA ASP A 51 12.71 -7.95 17.70
C ASP A 51 13.75 -6.88 17.34
N GLN A 52 15.01 -7.28 17.12
CA GLN A 52 16.07 -6.39 16.66
C GLN A 52 15.85 -5.88 15.23
N ALA A 53 15.24 -6.69 14.34
CA ALA A 53 14.84 -6.22 13.01
C ALA A 53 13.71 -5.18 13.13
N GLY A 54 12.70 -5.42 13.97
CA GLY A 54 11.62 -4.48 14.24
C GLY A 54 12.12 -3.13 14.75
N MET A 55 13.03 -3.12 15.74
CA MET A 55 13.61 -1.87 16.25
C MET A 55 14.40 -1.11 15.18
N ARG A 56 15.18 -1.83 14.36
CA ARG A 56 15.93 -1.24 13.24
C ARG A 56 15.00 -0.60 12.21
N ILE A 57 13.91 -1.26 11.85
CA ILE A 57 12.93 -0.72 10.90
C ILE A 57 12.28 0.54 11.45
N MET A 58 11.85 0.53 12.72
CA MET A 58 11.29 1.72 13.38
C MET A 58 12.26 2.92 13.33
N SER A 59 13.56 2.69 13.50
CA SER A 59 14.57 3.74 13.33
C SER A 59 14.86 4.11 11.86
N ALA A 60 14.86 3.13 10.96
CA ALA A 60 15.22 3.30 9.55
C ALA A 60 14.16 4.06 8.77
N PHE A 61 12.93 4.17 9.27
CA PHE A 61 11.95 5.10 8.70
C PHE A 61 12.40 6.58 8.74
N GLN A 62 13.50 6.90 9.45
CA GLN A 62 14.17 8.19 9.48
C GLN A 62 15.42 8.29 8.57
N GLU A 63 15.88 7.21 7.93
CA GLU A 63 17.12 7.17 7.13
C GLU A 63 16.92 6.52 5.75
N ARG A 64 17.81 6.79 4.79
CA ARG A 64 17.74 6.28 3.40
C ARG A 64 18.74 5.14 3.17
N ARG A 65 18.32 4.03 2.56
CA ARG A 65 19.20 2.97 2.04
C ARG A 65 18.48 2.05 1.04
N SER A 66 19.07 1.86 -0.14
CA SER A 66 18.51 1.05 -1.25
C SER A 66 19.31 -0.23 -1.50
N MET A 67 18.62 -1.37 -1.74
CA MET A 67 19.11 -2.58 -2.44
C MET A 67 17.94 -3.41 -3.00
N SER A 68 18.18 -4.26 -4.01
CA SER A 68 17.18 -5.08 -4.73
C SER A 68 17.11 -6.53 -4.25
N SER A 69 15.94 -7.18 -4.40
CA SER A 69 15.71 -8.59 -4.02
C SER A 69 15.37 -9.48 -5.23
N ALA A 70 15.66 -10.78 -5.11
CA ALA A 70 15.46 -11.80 -6.15
C ALA A 70 14.17 -12.61 -5.90
N THR A 71 13.41 -12.91 -6.96
CA THR A 71 12.18 -13.72 -6.89
C THR A 71 12.48 -15.21 -6.96
N ALA A 72 11.86 -16.00 -6.08
CA ALA A 72 11.88 -17.46 -6.14
C ALA A 72 10.80 -17.94 -7.13
N ALA A 73 11.21 -18.66 -8.18
CA ALA A 73 10.31 -19.07 -9.26
C ALA A 73 9.25 -20.08 -8.78
N GLY A 74 7.97 -19.81 -9.10
CA GLY A 74 6.87 -20.76 -8.99
C GLY A 74 5.88 -20.55 -7.84
N LEU A 75 6.13 -19.61 -6.93
CA LEU A 75 5.25 -19.30 -5.80
C LEU A 75 4.38 -18.08 -6.10
N TRP A 76 3.13 -18.08 -5.63
CA TRP A 76 2.34 -16.86 -5.54
C TRP A 76 2.98 -15.91 -4.53
N GLN A 77 3.14 -14.65 -4.91
CA GLN A 77 3.69 -13.61 -4.04
C GLN A 77 2.59 -12.59 -3.72
N LEU A 78 2.61 -12.07 -2.49
CA LEU A 78 1.70 -11.00 -2.06
C LEU A 78 2.50 -9.71 -1.84
N ASP A 79 2.12 -8.65 -2.53
CA ASP A 79 2.61 -7.30 -2.31
C ASP A 79 1.49 -6.45 -1.70
N ILE A 80 1.73 -5.91 -0.50
CA ILE A 80 0.78 -5.04 0.20
C ILE A 80 1.33 -3.62 0.23
N ILE A 81 0.64 -2.72 -0.45
CA ILE A 81 1.01 -1.30 -0.53
C ILE A 81 0.12 -0.50 0.42
N ILE A 82 0.73 0.25 1.34
CA ILE A 82 0.01 1.12 2.28
C ILE A 82 0.38 2.58 1.96
N SER A 83 -0.58 3.38 1.52
CA SER A 83 -0.37 4.80 1.17
C SER A 83 -1.68 5.58 1.21
N ASP A 84 -1.64 6.90 0.96
CA ASP A 84 -2.82 7.76 0.82
C ASP A 84 -3.59 7.57 -0.52
N GLY A 85 -3.09 6.72 -1.41
CA GLY A 85 -3.72 6.39 -2.70
C GLY A 85 -3.43 7.37 -3.82
N MET A 86 -2.64 8.43 -3.61
CA MET A 86 -2.33 9.38 -4.66
C MET A 86 -1.30 8.82 -5.65
N CYS A 87 -1.77 8.37 -6.81
CA CYS A 87 -0.99 7.78 -7.89
C CYS A 87 -0.90 8.71 -9.10
N GLN A 88 0.25 8.68 -9.78
CA GLN A 88 0.42 9.32 -11.08
C GLN A 88 0.28 8.28 -12.18
N ASP A 89 -0.34 8.67 -13.30
CA ASP A 89 -0.40 7.87 -14.53
C ASP A 89 -0.99 6.46 -14.30
N HIS A 90 -2.31 6.41 -14.11
CA HIS A 90 -3.02 5.15 -13.87
C HIS A 90 -2.88 4.16 -15.03
N GLU A 91 -2.75 4.62 -16.28
CA GLU A 91 -2.57 3.74 -17.45
C GLU A 91 -1.23 3.01 -17.42
N LYS A 92 -0.15 3.73 -17.07
CA LYS A 92 1.16 3.10 -16.87
C LYS A 92 1.12 2.09 -15.72
N LEU A 93 0.48 2.44 -14.59
CA LEU A 93 0.33 1.53 -13.45
C LEU A 93 -0.45 0.28 -13.83
N ARG A 94 -1.55 0.38 -14.58
CA ARG A 94 -2.31 -0.77 -15.09
C ARG A 94 -1.45 -1.73 -15.90
N THR A 95 -0.57 -1.19 -16.74
CA THR A 95 0.34 -2.01 -17.54
C THR A 95 1.31 -2.81 -16.67
N VAL A 96 1.83 -2.17 -15.61
CA VAL A 96 2.74 -2.84 -14.65
C VAL A 96 1.99 -3.86 -13.79
N LEU A 97 0.78 -3.53 -13.32
CA LEU A 97 -0.03 -4.43 -12.49
C LEU A 97 -0.46 -5.69 -13.26
N ARG A 98 -0.84 -5.56 -14.53
CA ARG A 98 -1.13 -6.71 -15.38
C ARG A 98 0.08 -7.63 -15.53
N LYS A 99 1.28 -7.05 -15.71
CA LYS A 99 2.52 -7.83 -15.77
C LYS A 99 2.80 -8.54 -14.45
N ALA A 100 2.60 -7.86 -13.32
CA ALA A 100 2.77 -8.44 -12.00
C ALA A 100 1.83 -9.65 -11.78
N GLU A 101 0.57 -9.53 -12.21
CA GLU A 101 -0.41 -10.61 -12.15
C GLU A 101 0.00 -11.81 -13.02
N GLU A 102 0.46 -11.57 -14.26
CA GLU A 102 1.02 -12.62 -15.15
C GLU A 102 2.20 -13.35 -14.49
N GLU A 103 3.00 -12.64 -13.69
CA GLU A 103 4.12 -13.16 -12.90
C GLU A 103 3.68 -13.75 -11.53
N ARG A 104 2.36 -13.91 -11.30
CA ARG A 104 1.76 -14.44 -10.05
C ARG A 104 2.04 -13.61 -8.80
N VAL A 105 2.14 -12.30 -8.97
CA VAL A 105 2.22 -11.33 -7.88
C VAL A 105 0.84 -10.70 -7.68
N MET A 106 0.24 -10.98 -6.53
CA MET A 106 -1.01 -10.35 -6.10
C MET A 106 -0.69 -9.04 -5.39
N VAL A 107 -1.21 -7.93 -5.91
CA VAL A 107 -0.97 -6.60 -5.34
C VAL A 107 -2.24 -6.08 -4.67
N VAL A 108 -2.16 -5.78 -3.37
CA VAL A 108 -3.26 -5.24 -2.56
C VAL A 108 -2.89 -3.84 -2.07
N PHE A 109 -3.76 -2.85 -2.33
CA PHE A 109 -3.53 -1.47 -1.94
C PHE A 109 -4.42 -1.06 -0.76
N ILE A 110 -3.84 -0.72 0.38
CA ILE A 110 -4.55 -0.15 1.53
C ILE A 110 -4.40 1.37 1.48
N ILE A 111 -5.50 2.04 1.21
CA ILE A 111 -5.60 3.49 1.10
C ILE A 111 -5.90 4.07 2.48
N LEU A 112 -4.99 4.86 3.04
CA LEU A 112 -5.17 5.58 4.29
C LEU A 112 -5.88 6.92 4.03
N ASP A 113 -7.18 6.96 4.29
CA ASP A 113 -8.04 8.14 4.06
C ASP A 113 -8.08 9.02 5.32
N SER A 114 -7.08 9.90 5.47
CA SER A 114 -6.95 10.77 6.64
C SER A 114 -7.95 11.92 6.61
N LEU A 115 -9.14 11.73 7.20
CA LEU A 115 -10.16 12.79 7.35
C LEU A 115 -9.70 13.96 8.25
N HIS A 116 -8.60 13.80 8.99
CA HIS A 116 -8.08 14.78 9.95
C HIS A 116 -6.98 15.69 9.40
N ALA A 117 -6.67 15.61 8.09
CA ALA A 117 -5.46 16.20 7.50
C ALA A 117 -5.22 17.69 7.77
N ARG A 118 -6.20 18.50 8.22
CA ARG A 118 -6.01 19.90 8.66
C ARG A 118 -7.02 20.37 9.72
N SER A 119 -7.09 19.75 10.90
CA SER A 119 -7.80 20.38 12.04
C SER A 119 -6.91 21.41 12.75
N SER A 120 -6.64 22.53 12.08
CA SER A 120 -6.12 23.74 12.72
C SER A 120 -6.39 24.97 11.85
N SER A 121 -7.68 25.35 11.70
CA SER A 121 -8.16 26.74 11.70
C SER A 121 -9.48 27.01 10.98
N ASP A 122 -10.10 26.06 10.26
CA ASP A 122 -11.33 26.37 9.51
C ASP A 122 -12.48 25.40 9.80
N SER A 123 -13.51 25.91 10.48
CA SER A 123 -14.75 25.22 10.88
C SER A 123 -15.69 25.04 9.68
N GLY A 124 -15.20 24.45 8.59
CA GLY A 124 -15.95 24.23 7.38
C GLY A 124 -15.39 23.10 6.54
N ASN A 125 -15.94 21.89 6.73
CA ASN A 125 -15.87 20.78 5.78
C ASN A 125 -14.61 19.89 5.81
N ALA A 126 -14.45 19.09 6.88
CA ALA A 126 -13.44 18.03 7.01
C ALA A 126 -13.45 16.98 5.87
N ASN A 127 -14.53 16.92 5.08
CA ASN A 127 -14.68 15.97 3.99
C ASN A 127 -13.94 16.35 2.69
N GLN A 128 -13.35 17.55 2.55
CA GLN A 128 -12.76 17.96 1.26
C GLN A 128 -11.47 17.23 0.88
N ASN A 129 -10.75 16.67 1.85
CA ASN A 129 -9.46 16.01 1.62
C ASN A 129 -9.57 14.48 1.51
N SER A 130 -10.79 13.94 1.51
CA SER A 130 -10.98 12.49 1.38
C SER A 130 -10.78 12.05 -0.06
N ILE A 131 -10.10 10.93 -0.25
CA ILE A 131 -9.96 10.30 -1.57
C ILE A 131 -11.31 9.95 -2.20
N LEU A 132 -12.35 9.71 -1.38
CA LEU A 132 -13.70 9.39 -1.84
C LEU A 132 -14.43 10.58 -2.49
N SER A 133 -14.01 11.79 -2.14
CA SER A 133 -14.49 13.05 -2.72
C SER A 133 -13.54 13.62 -3.77
N MET A 134 -12.37 12.99 -3.97
CA MET A 134 -11.38 13.48 -4.91
C MET A 134 -11.87 13.30 -6.35
N ASN A 135 -11.79 14.37 -7.13
CA ASN A 135 -12.04 14.35 -8.55
C ASN A 135 -10.73 14.50 -9.32
N GLN A 136 -10.70 13.96 -10.53
CA GLN A 136 -9.60 14.14 -11.46
C GLN A 136 -10.12 14.59 -12.82
N VAL A 137 -9.20 15.13 -13.62
CA VAL A 137 -9.49 15.55 -14.99
C VAL A 137 -8.97 14.48 -15.94
N ALA A 138 -9.87 13.88 -16.70
CA ALA A 138 -9.57 12.94 -17.77
C ALA A 138 -9.76 13.62 -19.13
N TYR A 139 -8.82 13.40 -20.03
CA TYR A 139 -8.93 13.85 -21.42
C TYR A 139 -9.68 12.80 -22.23
N LYS A 140 -10.86 13.14 -22.74
CA LYS A 140 -11.62 12.27 -23.64
C LYS A 140 -11.63 12.89 -25.03
N ASN A 141 -11.32 12.08 -26.04
CA ASN A 141 -11.40 12.51 -27.42
C ASN A 141 -12.82 12.24 -27.92
N ILE A 142 -13.60 13.31 -28.08
CA ILE A 142 -14.98 13.25 -28.56
C ILE A 142 -15.00 14.02 -29.88
N ASP A 143 -15.36 13.34 -30.97
CA ASP A 143 -15.43 13.91 -32.32
C ASP A 143 -14.14 14.60 -32.81
N GLY A 144 -12.98 14.04 -32.43
CA GLY A 144 -11.66 14.60 -32.80
C GLY A 144 -11.24 15.82 -31.99
N ARG A 145 -12.05 16.24 -31.01
CA ARG A 145 -11.75 17.32 -30.08
C ARG A 145 -11.36 16.76 -28.72
N LEU A 146 -10.27 17.28 -28.18
CA LEU A 146 -9.84 17.01 -26.81
C LEU A 146 -10.80 17.72 -25.86
N ASP A 147 -11.59 16.97 -25.10
CA ASP A 147 -12.49 17.51 -24.09
C ASP A 147 -12.04 17.13 -22.68
N LEU A 148 -12.26 18.03 -21.73
CA LEU A 148 -11.91 17.84 -20.33
C LEU A 148 -13.13 17.29 -19.60
N HIS A 149 -13.05 16.03 -19.18
CA HIS A 149 -14.09 15.40 -18.40
C HIS A 149 -13.64 15.26 -16.95
N VAL A 150 -14.44 15.78 -16.01
CA VAL A 150 -14.22 15.56 -14.59
C VAL A 150 -14.85 14.23 -14.19
N GLU A 151 -14.08 13.35 -13.58
CA GLU A 151 -14.54 12.06 -13.06
C GLU A 151 -14.01 11.84 -11.65
N ARG A 152 -14.59 10.88 -10.89
CA ARG A 152 -14.08 10.61 -9.56
C ARG A 152 -12.73 9.90 -9.67
N TYR A 153 -11.81 10.27 -8.79
CA TYR A 153 -10.47 9.70 -8.78
C TYR A 153 -10.49 8.16 -8.69
N LEU A 154 -11.33 7.64 -7.78
CA LEU A 154 -11.47 6.20 -7.54
C LEU A 154 -12.06 5.42 -8.73
N ASP A 155 -12.83 6.07 -9.62
CA ASP A 155 -13.39 5.41 -10.80
C ASP A 155 -12.29 4.93 -11.76
N SER A 156 -11.11 5.54 -11.69
CA SER A 156 -9.96 5.20 -12.52
C SER A 156 -8.82 4.54 -11.74
N PHE A 157 -9.01 4.22 -10.45
CA PHE A 157 -7.93 3.74 -9.58
C PHE A 157 -7.31 2.44 -10.15
N PRO A 158 -5.97 2.33 -10.20
CA PRO A 158 -5.33 1.31 -11.04
C PRO A 158 -5.33 -0.09 -10.44
N PHE A 159 -5.55 -0.22 -9.13
CA PHE A 159 -5.50 -1.50 -8.42
C PHE A 159 -6.87 -2.17 -8.39
N GLU A 160 -6.90 -3.48 -8.68
CA GLU A 160 -8.11 -4.29 -8.56
C GLU A 160 -8.48 -4.53 -7.09
N TYR A 161 -7.49 -4.89 -6.28
CA TYR A 161 -7.66 -5.14 -4.85
C TYR A 161 -7.23 -3.91 -4.05
N TYR A 162 -8.20 -3.16 -3.52
CA TYR A 162 -7.90 -2.06 -2.62
C TYR A 162 -8.94 -1.91 -1.50
N VAL A 163 -8.50 -1.33 -0.39
CA VAL A 163 -9.35 -1.03 0.77
C VAL A 163 -9.14 0.43 1.16
N VAL A 164 -10.23 1.19 1.30
CA VAL A 164 -10.19 2.55 1.85
C VAL A 164 -10.36 2.49 3.36
N LEU A 165 -9.29 2.81 4.08
CA LEU A 165 -9.22 2.78 5.53
C LEU A 165 -9.28 4.21 6.09
N ARG A 166 -10.43 4.57 6.67
CA ARG A 166 -10.64 5.86 7.33
C ARG A 166 -10.14 5.90 8.77
N ASP A 167 -10.15 4.73 9.41
CA ASP A 167 -9.67 4.55 10.77
C ASP A 167 -8.43 3.66 10.74
N VAL A 168 -7.28 4.24 11.05
CA VAL A 168 -6.00 3.54 11.06
C VAL A 168 -5.95 2.45 12.12
N GLU A 169 -6.78 2.52 13.17
CA GLU A 169 -6.88 1.49 14.20
C GLU A 169 -7.41 0.16 13.67
N ALA A 170 -8.14 0.16 12.56
CA ALA A 170 -8.61 -1.05 11.88
C ALA A 170 -7.54 -1.69 10.97
N LEU A 171 -6.35 -1.09 10.80
CA LEU A 171 -5.30 -1.61 9.94
C LEU A 171 -4.85 -3.05 10.28
N PRO A 172 -4.67 -3.45 11.56
CA PRO A 172 -4.33 -4.83 11.90
C PRO A 172 -5.38 -5.84 11.43
N GLU A 173 -6.66 -5.50 11.59
CA GLU A 173 -7.77 -6.35 11.15
C GLU A 173 -7.77 -6.50 9.62
N VAL A 174 -7.61 -5.38 8.89
CA VAL A 174 -7.55 -5.39 7.41
C VAL A 174 -6.37 -6.23 6.90
N LEU A 175 -5.19 -6.07 7.49
CA LEU A 175 -4.02 -6.87 7.11
C LEU A 175 -4.22 -8.36 7.40
N SER A 176 -4.80 -8.70 8.56
CA SER A 176 -5.10 -10.09 8.91
C SER A 176 -6.11 -10.72 7.94
N GLY A 177 -7.16 -10.00 7.57
CA GLY A 177 -8.15 -10.43 6.58
C GLY A 177 -7.54 -10.59 5.18
N THR A 178 -6.65 -9.67 4.79
CA THR A 178 -5.95 -9.73 3.50
C THR A 178 -5.06 -10.97 3.41
N LEU A 179 -4.28 -11.24 4.45
CA LEU A 179 -3.43 -12.45 4.52
C LEU A 179 -4.28 -13.72 4.46
N LYS A 180 -5.39 -13.77 5.18
CA LYS A 180 -6.31 -14.92 5.15
C LYS A 180 -6.84 -15.17 3.74
N GLN A 181 -7.34 -14.13 3.07
CA GLN A 181 -7.85 -14.24 1.70
C GLN A 181 -6.76 -14.66 0.71
N PHE A 182 -5.54 -14.16 0.88
CA PHE A 182 -4.40 -14.58 0.07
C PHE A 182 -4.12 -16.08 0.24
N PHE A 183 -4.04 -16.58 1.48
CA PHE A 183 -3.81 -18.01 1.71
C PHE A 183 -4.93 -18.88 1.15
N GLU A 184 -6.19 -18.49 1.34
CA GLU A 184 -7.34 -19.19 0.77
C GLU A 184 -7.22 -19.28 -0.76
N ARG A 185 -6.96 -18.16 -1.43
CA ARG A 185 -6.79 -18.12 -2.90
C ARG A 185 -5.60 -18.96 -3.41
N VAL A 186 -4.49 -18.96 -2.69
CA VAL A 186 -3.30 -19.76 -3.07
C VAL A 186 -3.56 -21.25 -2.88
N THR A 187 -4.39 -21.65 -1.92
CA THR A 187 -4.77 -23.06 -1.72
C THR A 187 -5.83 -23.57 -2.69
N GLU A 188 -6.62 -22.68 -3.30
CA GLU A 188 -7.69 -23.03 -4.26
C GLU A 188 -7.20 -23.24 -5.70
N GLN A 189 -5.95 -22.87 -6.02
CA GLN A 189 -5.33 -23.01 -7.36
C GLN A 189 -4.33 -24.16 -7.42
#